data_AF-A0A2T0L460-F1
#
_entry.id   AF-A0A2T0L460-F1
#
_cell.length_a   1.000
_cell.length_b   1.000
_cell.length_c   1.000
_cell.angle_alpha   90.00
_cell.angle_beta   90.00
_cell.angle_gamma   90.00
#
_symmetry.space_group_name_H-M   'P 1'
#
loop_
_entity.id
_entity.type
_entity.pdbx_description
1 polymer ?
#
loop_
_entity_poly.entity_id
_entity_poly.type
_entity_poly.pdbx_seq_one_letter_code
_entity_poly.pdbx_strand_id
1 'polypeptide(L)'
;MKVRDLIGHLRNADPDATVMLVSYDAPDADAEPVRSVRSDEKTWTYERGSSKGRPYESVYRGEPHSELRYDCENVTYDNVSVILLAT
;
A
#
# COMPACT_ATOMS: atom_id res chain seq x y z
N MET A 1 2.79 -7.15 -0.05
CA MET A 1 2.46 -8.07 -1.16
C MET A 1 2.66 -7.34 -2.49
N LYS A 2 3.30 -7.94 -3.52
CA LYS A 2 3.37 -7.34 -4.87
C LYS A 2 2.14 -7.76 -5.68
N VAL A 3 1.78 -6.99 -6.70
CA VAL A 3 0.61 -7.26 -7.58
C VAL A 3 0.66 -8.67 -8.19
N ARG A 4 1.86 -9.12 -8.60
CA ARG A 4 2.05 -10.47 -9.17
C ARG A 4 1.66 -11.59 -8.20
N ASP A 5 1.89 -11.37 -6.90
CA ASP A 5 1.59 -12.37 -5.86
C ASP A 5 0.07 -12.43 -5.65
N LEU A 6 -0.58 -11.26 -5.59
CA LEU A 6 -2.04 -11.16 -5.51
C LEU A 6 -2.73 -11.83 -6.71
N ILE A 7 -2.27 -11.56 -7.92
CA ILE A 7 -2.78 -12.24 -9.14
C ILE A 7 -2.59 -13.75 -9.03
N GLY A 8 -1.48 -14.21 -8.45
CA GLY A 8 -1.24 -15.62 -8.18
C GLY A 8 -2.30 -16.22 -7.25
N HIS A 9 -2.68 -15.52 -6.18
CA HIS A 9 -3.74 -15.94 -5.27
C HIS A 9 -5.11 -15.95 -5.95
N LEU A 10 -5.45 -14.90 -6.70
CA LEU A 10 -6.75 -14.77 -7.37
C LEU A 10 -6.93 -15.77 -8.51
N ARG A 11 -5.86 -16.23 -9.18
CA ARG A 11 -5.94 -17.18 -10.29
C ARG A 11 -6.65 -18.49 -9.94
N ASN A 12 -6.56 -18.91 -8.67
CA ASN A 12 -7.18 -20.15 -8.20
C ASN A 12 -8.54 -19.91 -7.51
N ALA A 13 -8.99 -18.66 -7.42
CA ALA A 13 -10.29 -18.30 -6.86
C ALA A 13 -11.41 -18.44 -7.91
N ASP A 14 -12.66 -18.40 -7.45
CA ASP A 14 -13.83 -18.34 -8.32
C ASP A 14 -13.79 -17.07 -9.19
N PRO A 15 -13.74 -17.18 -10.53
CA PRO A 15 -13.65 -16.03 -11.42
C PRO A 15 -14.91 -15.15 -11.41
N ASP A 16 -16.05 -15.67 -10.96
CA ASP A 16 -17.31 -14.93 -10.88
C ASP A 16 -17.53 -14.26 -9.51
N ALA A 17 -16.62 -14.46 -8.56
CA ALA A 17 -16.70 -13.87 -7.23
C ALA A 17 -16.37 -12.36 -7.25
N THR A 18 -17.06 -11.60 -6.39
CA THR A 18 -16.77 -10.17 -6.18
C THR A 18 -15.57 -10.01 -5.24
N VAL A 19 -14.61 -9.17 -5.64
CA VAL A 19 -13.48 -8.79 -4.78
C VAL A 19 -13.93 -7.71 -3.80
N MET A 20 -13.77 -7.98 -2.52
CA MET A 20 -14.11 -7.05 -1.43
C MET A 20 -12.83 -6.51 -0.79
N LEU A 21 -12.80 -5.22 -0.47
CA LEU A 21 -11.76 -4.57 0.34
C LEU A 21 -12.27 -4.44 1.77
N VAL A 22 -11.52 -4.98 2.72
CA VAL A 22 -11.79 -4.84 4.15
C VAL A 22 -10.51 -4.35 4.83
N SER A 23 -10.65 -3.37 5.72
CA SER A 23 -9.52 -2.93 6.55
C SER A 23 -9.16 -4.03 7.53
N TYR A 24 -7.87 -4.21 7.83
CA TYR A 24 -7.40 -5.33 8.64
C TYR A 24 -8.08 -5.44 10.02
N ASP A 25 -8.38 -4.29 10.64
CA ASP A 25 -9.04 -4.21 11.95
C ASP A 25 -10.55 -3.94 11.87
N ALA A 26 -11.13 -3.95 10.67
CA ALA A 26 -12.57 -3.73 10.48
C ALA A 26 -13.33 -5.07 10.44
N PRO A 27 -14.56 -5.12 10.95
CA PRO A 27 -15.42 -6.30 10.79
C PRO A 27 -15.76 -6.52 9.31
N ASP A 28 -15.98 -7.78 8.93
CA ASP A 28 -16.35 -8.18 7.56
C ASP A 28 -17.59 -7.44 7.02
N ALA A 29 -18.47 -6.98 7.91
CA ALA A 29 -19.66 -6.20 7.55
C ALA A 29 -19.32 -4.83 6.93
N ASP A 30 -18.12 -4.30 7.18
CA ASP A 30 -17.63 -3.04 6.62
C ASP A 30 -16.83 -3.25 5.33
N ALA A 31 -16.84 -4.48 4.77
CA ALA A 31 -16.19 -4.76 3.51
C ALA A 31 -16.90 -4.06 2.35
N GLU A 32 -16.14 -3.39 1.49
CA GLU A 32 -16.66 -2.67 0.34
C GLU A 32 -16.23 -3.32 -0.97
N PRO A 33 -17.09 -3.43 -1.99
CA PRO A 33 -16.73 -4.05 -3.26
C PRO A 33 -15.71 -3.19 -4.01
N VAL A 34 -14.65 -3.79 -4.53
CA VAL A 34 -13.71 -3.10 -5.39
C VAL A 34 -14.34 -2.88 -6.76
N ARG A 35 -14.62 -1.63 -7.11
CA ARG A 35 -15.27 -1.24 -8.38
C ARG A 35 -14.27 -0.91 -9.48
N SER A 36 -13.09 -0.42 -9.11
CA SER A 36 -12.07 -0.01 -10.07
C SER A 36 -10.66 -0.20 -9.52
N VAL A 37 -9.74 -0.54 -10.42
CA VAL A 37 -8.32 -0.77 -10.13
C VAL A 37 -7.52 0.11 -11.09
N ARG A 38 -6.64 0.96 -10.56
CA ARG A 38 -5.74 1.77 -11.39
C ARG A 38 -4.29 1.68 -10.93
N SER A 39 -3.37 1.64 -11.89
CA SER A 39 -1.95 1.82 -11.63
C SER A 39 -1.63 3.30 -11.47
N ASP A 40 -0.84 3.64 -10.46
CA ASP A 40 -0.26 4.97 -10.30
C ASP A 40 1.27 4.82 -10.21
N GLU A 41 1.94 5.08 -11.33
CA GLU A 41 3.36 4.80 -11.49
C GLU A 41 4.22 6.01 -11.12
N LYS A 42 5.24 5.77 -10.27
CA LYS A 42 6.32 6.71 -9.95
C LYS A 42 5.88 8.08 -9.38
N THR A 43 4.68 8.15 -8.82
CA THR A 43 4.21 9.33 -8.06
C THR A 43 4.17 9.06 -6.56
N TRP A 44 4.67 7.91 -6.11
CA TRP A 44 4.61 7.46 -4.72
C TRP A 44 5.99 7.20 -4.17
N THR A 45 6.23 7.73 -2.97
CA THR A 45 7.43 7.51 -2.18
C THR A 45 7.15 6.40 -1.16
N TYR A 46 8.04 5.41 -1.14
CA TYR A 46 8.16 4.46 -0.03
C TYR A 46 9.33 4.90 0.85
N GLU A 47 9.00 5.27 2.08
CA GLU A 47 9.93 5.73 3.09
C GLU A 47 10.09 4.65 4.15
N ARG A 48 11.33 4.35 4.53
CA ARG A 48 11.63 3.42 5.62
C ARG A 48 12.87 3.86 6.39
N GLY A 49 12.87 3.61 7.68
CA GLY A 49 13.97 3.96 8.57
C GLY A 49 13.67 3.56 10.00
N SER A 50 14.29 4.27 10.95
CA SER A 50 14.05 4.11 12.37
C SER A 50 13.48 5.39 12.96
N SER A 51 12.45 5.31 13.80
CA SER A 51 11.92 6.42 14.59
C SER A 51 11.91 6.02 16.06
N LYS A 52 12.57 6.80 16.93
CA LYS A 52 12.70 6.51 18.37
C LYS A 52 13.19 5.07 18.65
N GLY A 53 14.17 4.62 17.86
CA GLY A 53 14.75 3.28 17.95
C GLY A 53 13.87 2.14 17.43
N ARG A 54 12.71 2.42 16.80
CA ARG A 54 11.82 1.41 16.22
C ARG A 54 11.79 1.51 14.69
N PRO A 55 11.83 0.39 13.96
CA PRO A 55 11.68 0.42 12.51
C PRO A 55 10.30 0.95 12.13
N TYR A 56 10.24 1.74 11.07
CA TYR A 56 8.99 2.19 10.49
C TYR A 56 9.05 2.16 8.96
N GLU A 57 7.87 2.08 8.37
CA GLU A 57 7.66 2.15 6.94
C GLU A 57 6.43 3.02 6.64
N SER A 58 6.47 3.77 5.55
CA SER A 58 5.35 4.61 5.10
C SER A 58 5.31 4.67 3.57
N VAL A 59 4.11 4.73 3.01
CA VAL A 59 3.88 4.90 1.57
C VAL A 59 2.98 6.12 1.40
N TYR A 60 3.45 7.13 0.66
CA TYR A 60 2.69 8.36 0.43
C TYR A 60 2.91 8.90 -0.98
N ARG A 61 1.96 9.71 -1.43
CA ARG A 61 2.02 10.33 -2.76
C ARG A 61 2.91 11.57 -2.73
N GLY A 62 3.73 11.73 -3.76
CA GLY A 62 4.64 12.85 -3.97
C GLY A 62 6.09 12.49 -3.69
N GLU A 63 6.93 13.53 -3.78
CA GLU A 63 8.36 13.48 -3.51
C GLU A 63 8.64 13.28 -2.01
N PRO A 64 9.83 12.75 -1.65
CA PRO A 64 10.29 12.69 -0.28
C PRO A 64 10.19 14.03 0.45
N HIS A 65 9.82 13.99 1.74
CA HIS A 65 9.84 15.19 2.57
C HIS A 65 11.27 15.77 2.65
N SER A 66 11.41 17.08 2.42
CA SER A 66 12.71 17.76 2.48
C SER A 66 13.31 17.82 3.88
N GLU A 67 12.46 17.75 4.90
CA GLU A 67 12.85 17.74 6.30
C GLU A 67 12.55 16.37 6.91
N LEU A 68 13.55 15.79 7.57
CA LEU A 68 13.33 14.58 8.38
C LEU A 68 12.41 14.94 9.55
N ARG A 69 11.39 14.11 9.78
CA ARG A 69 10.58 14.21 11.00
C ARG A 69 11.51 14.02 12.21
N TYR A 70 11.27 14.78 13.29
CA TYR A 70 12.02 14.65 14.53
C TYR A 70 12.10 13.18 14.97
N ASP A 71 13.29 12.76 15.42
CA ASP A 71 13.61 11.40 15.88
C ASP A 71 13.71 10.30 14.79
N CYS A 72 13.73 10.66 13.49
CA CYS A 72 13.94 9.73 12.39
C CYS A 72 15.42 9.62 11.99
N GLU A 73 15.92 8.39 11.86
CA GLU A 73 17.31 8.06 11.53
C GLU A 73 17.38 7.01 10.41
N ASN A 74 18.49 7.04 9.65
CA ASN A 74 18.78 6.09 8.56
C ASN A 74 17.64 5.95 7.54
N VAL A 75 16.97 7.06 7.23
CA VAL A 75 15.82 7.07 6.34
C VAL A 75 16.27 6.88 4.89
N THR A 76 15.63 5.95 4.20
CA THR A 76 15.80 5.68 2.77
C THR A 76 14.48 5.85 2.04
N TYR A 77 14.57 6.28 0.78
CA TYR A 77 13.42 6.55 -0.07
C TYR A 77 13.53 5.77 -1.37
N ASP A 78 12.45 5.10 -1.75
CA ASP A 78 12.31 4.45 -3.05
C ASP A 78 11.08 5.04 -3.76
N ASN A 79 11.22 5.38 -5.04
CA ASN A 79 10.06 5.64 -5.89
C ASN A 79 9.38 4.32 -6.26
N VAL A 80 8.11 4.18 -5.93
CA VAL A 80 7.35 2.94 -6.13
C VAL A 80 6.14 3.16 -7.02
N SER A 81 5.75 2.09 -7.74
CA SER A 81 4.43 2.02 -8.37
C SER A 81 3.45 1.38 -7.40
N VAL A 82 2.25 1.94 -7.31
CA VAL A 82 1.16 1.41 -6.47
C VAL A 82 -0.05 1.06 -7.32
N ILE A 83 -0.87 0.14 -6.83
CA ILE A 83 -2.21 -0.10 -7.34
C ILE A 83 -3.19 0.51 -6.35
N LEU A 84 -4.08 1.34 -6.84
CA LEU A 84 -5.16 1.94 -6.06
C LEU A 84 -6.46 1.20 -6.37
N LEU A 85 -7.12 0.75 -5.31
CA LEU A 85 -8.43 0.13 -5.35
C LEU A 85 -9.46 1.20 -4.98
N ALA A 86 -10.45 1.41 -5.84
CA ALA A 86 -11.59 2.27 -5.54
C ALA A 86 -12.80 1.38 -5.24
N THR A 87 -13.45 1.65 -4.10
CA THR A 87 -14.60 0.93 -3.58
C THR A 87 -15.94 1.61 -3.89
#